data_AF-A0A1G6UH11-F1
#
_entry.id   AF-A0A1G6UH11-F1
#
_cell.length_a   1.000
_cell.length_b   1.000
_cell.length_c   1.000
_cell.angle_alpha   90.00
_cell.angle_beta   90.00
_cell.angle_gamma   90.00
#
_symmetry.space_group_name_H-M   'P 1'
#
loop_
_entity.id
_entity.type
_entity.pdbx_description
1 polymer ?
#
loop_
_entity_poly.entity_id
_entity_poly.type
_entity_poly.pdbx_seq_one_letter_code
_entity_poly.pdbx_strand_id
1 'polypeptide(L)'
;MIDVASMDDSELEQTRRDLVAEQERRRQRAEMLEQEQRLAAEQLAKLDRQPGDEWQPPTTLTAYRRGDAVTHDGVLWRSLVDGNVWAPGVGGWRQLGGEDGTPAPWRQPSGAIDSYRIGEQVIWQGQVYRSLIDANVWSPEGHPHGWELVDQQGTEPSEEPPASEPATPTVAVWKQPAGGHDAYQKGDRVTHADKLWESTAEANVWAPGVYGWVAL
;
A
#
# COMPACT_ATOMS: atom_id res chain seq x y z
N MET A 1 27.12 -35.45 -40.45
CA MET A 1 27.71 -36.42 -39.51
C MET A 1 29.20 -36.45 -39.82
N ILE A 2 30.08 -36.27 -38.83
CA ILE A 2 31.52 -36.39 -39.08
C ILE A 2 31.79 -37.85 -39.46
N ASP A 3 32.39 -38.09 -40.63
CA ASP A 3 32.78 -39.43 -41.06
C ASP A 3 34.16 -39.74 -40.49
N VAL A 4 34.17 -40.32 -39.29
CA VAL A 4 35.38 -40.59 -38.52
C VAL A 4 36.24 -41.69 -39.17
N ALA A 5 35.64 -42.56 -39.98
CA ALA A 5 36.34 -43.70 -40.58
C ALA A 5 37.30 -43.30 -41.72
N SER A 6 37.13 -42.11 -42.29
CA SER A 6 38.00 -41.57 -43.34
C SER A 6 39.12 -40.66 -42.83
N MET A 7 39.18 -40.36 -41.54
CA MET A 7 40.14 -39.42 -40.94
C MET A 7 41.47 -40.13 -40.65
N ASP A 8 42.59 -39.42 -40.83
CA ASP A 8 43.88 -39.90 -40.34
C ASP A 8 44.05 -39.69 -38.81
N ASP A 9 45.10 -40.27 -38.23
CA ASP A 9 45.34 -40.19 -36.78
C ASP A 9 45.51 -38.75 -36.26
N SER A 10 46.08 -37.86 -37.08
CA SER A 10 46.28 -36.46 -36.72
C SER A 10 44.95 -35.71 -36.73
N GLU A 11 44.11 -35.93 -37.75
CA GLU A 11 42.77 -35.37 -37.85
C GLU A 11 41.85 -35.88 -36.73
N LEU A 12 41.95 -37.17 -36.37
CA LEU A 12 41.21 -37.76 -35.27
C LEU A 12 41.61 -37.14 -33.92
N GLU A 13 42.90 -36.99 -33.67
CA GLU A 13 43.42 -36.37 -32.44
C GLU A 13 43.04 -34.88 -32.36
N GLN A 14 43.08 -34.16 -33.47
CA GLN A 14 42.62 -32.77 -33.52
C GLN A 14 41.12 -32.67 -33.22
N THR A 15 40.30 -33.52 -33.84
CA THR A 15 38.85 -33.57 -33.61
C THR A 15 38.53 -33.90 -32.15
N ARG A 16 39.27 -34.84 -31.54
CA ARG A 16 39.14 -35.17 -30.12
C ARG A 16 39.45 -33.97 -29.24
N ARG A 17 40.53 -33.23 -29.52
CA ARG A 17 40.89 -32.01 -28.78
C ARG A 17 39.82 -30.94 -28.89
N ASP A 18 39.30 -30.71 -30.09
CA ASP A 18 38.27 -29.71 -30.33
C ASP A 18 36.97 -30.06 -29.61
N LEU A 19 36.57 -31.33 -29.61
CA LEU A 19 35.39 -31.81 -28.88
C LEU A 19 35.56 -31.66 -27.36
N VAL A 20 36.73 -31.98 -26.81
CA VAL A 20 37.01 -31.80 -25.37
C VAL A 20 37.01 -30.32 -25.00
N ALA A 21 37.68 -29.47 -25.77
CA ALA A 21 37.68 -28.02 -25.55
C ALA A 21 36.26 -27.43 -25.61
N GLU A 22 35.42 -27.92 -26.54
CA GLU A 22 34.03 -27.53 -26.65
C GLU A 22 33.21 -27.98 -25.43
N GLN A 23 33.40 -29.21 -24.96
CA GLN A 23 32.75 -29.73 -23.75
C GLN A 23 33.14 -28.92 -22.51
N GLU A 24 34.43 -28.62 -22.34
CA GLU A 24 34.94 -27.80 -21.24
C GLU A 24 34.37 -26.38 -21.28
N ARG A 25 34.34 -25.75 -22.45
CA ARG A 25 33.74 -24.42 -22.64
C ARG A 25 32.26 -24.40 -22.24
N ARG A 26 31.50 -25.44 -22.58
CA ARG A 26 30.08 -25.55 -22.18
C ARG A 26 29.94 -25.74 -20.68
N ARG A 27 30.77 -26.61 -20.10
CA ARG A 27 30.77 -26.86 -18.66
C ARG A 27 31.11 -25.61 -17.87
N GLN A 28 32.16 -24.89 -18.24
CA GLN A 28 32.54 -23.63 -17.61
C GLN A 28 31.43 -22.58 -17.68
N ARG A 29 30.75 -22.46 -18.83
CA ARG A 29 29.59 -21.55 -18.96
C ARG A 29 28.43 -21.96 -18.06
N ALA A 30 28.15 -23.26 -17.95
CA ALA A 30 27.10 -23.76 -17.07
C ALA A 30 27.45 -23.50 -15.59
N GLU A 31 28.68 -23.79 -15.17
CA GLU A 31 29.17 -23.54 -13.81
C GLU A 31 29.14 -22.04 -13.46
N MET A 32 29.52 -21.17 -14.40
CA MET A 32 29.41 -19.71 -14.22
C MET A 32 27.95 -19.25 -14.05
N LEU A 33 27.03 -19.76 -14.88
CA LEU A 33 25.61 -19.41 -14.78
C LEU A 33 25.01 -19.90 -13.44
N GLU A 34 25.37 -21.11 -13.00
CA GLU A 34 24.97 -21.63 -11.69
C GLU A 34 25.52 -20.78 -10.54
N GLN A 35 26.78 -20.34 -10.64
CA GLN A 35 27.39 -19.44 -9.66
C GLN A 35 26.68 -18.09 -9.61
N GLU A 36 26.38 -17.49 -10.76
CA GLU A 36 25.62 -16.24 -10.85
C GLU A 36 24.23 -16.38 -10.24
N GLN A 37 23.52 -17.47 -10.55
CA GLN A 37 22.20 -17.76 -9.98
C GLN A 37 22.26 -17.95 -8.45
N ARG A 38 23.31 -18.60 -7.95
CA ARG A 38 23.51 -18.77 -6.50
C ARG A 38 23.75 -17.43 -5.81
N LEU A 39 24.65 -16.61 -6.35
CA LEU A 39 24.94 -15.29 -5.80
C LEU A 39 23.71 -14.39 -5.83
N ALA A 40 22.92 -14.45 -6.91
CA ALA A 40 21.64 -13.79 -7.01
C ALA A 40 20.68 -14.24 -5.89
N ALA A 41 20.49 -15.55 -5.71
CA ALA A 41 19.62 -16.08 -4.65
C ALA A 41 20.10 -15.65 -3.25
N GLU A 42 21.41 -15.66 -3.00
CA GLU A 42 21.99 -15.18 -1.74
C GLU A 42 21.77 -13.68 -1.52
N GLN A 43 21.91 -12.86 -2.56
CA GLN A 43 21.64 -11.42 -2.46
C GLN A 43 20.17 -11.16 -2.16
N LEU A 44 19.26 -11.86 -2.81
CA LEU A 44 17.82 -11.74 -2.56
C LEU A 44 17.47 -12.21 -1.14
N ALA A 45 18.07 -13.30 -0.66
CA ALA A 45 17.84 -13.81 0.69
C ALA A 45 18.34 -12.84 1.79
N LYS A 46 19.35 -12.02 1.48
CA LYS A 46 19.86 -10.97 2.39
C LYS A 46 19.08 -9.66 2.30
N LEU A 47 18.18 -9.53 1.34
CA LEU A 47 17.44 -8.30 1.10
C LEU A 47 16.30 -8.16 2.12
N ASP A 48 16.64 -7.72 3.32
CA ASP A 48 15.68 -7.36 4.36
C ASP A 48 15.22 -5.91 4.18
N ARG A 49 14.36 -5.66 3.19
CA ARG A 49 13.74 -4.35 2.97
C ARG A 49 12.44 -4.25 3.76
N GLN A 50 12.29 -3.17 4.50
CA GLN A 50 11.06 -2.79 5.14
C GLN A 50 10.32 -1.72 4.32
N PRO A 51 8.97 -1.69 4.36
CA PRO A 51 8.22 -0.62 3.72
C PRO A 51 8.63 0.74 4.26
N GLY A 52 8.99 1.66 3.36
CA GLY A 52 9.44 3.00 3.71
C GLY A 52 10.95 3.13 3.92
N ASP A 53 11.75 2.07 3.71
CA ASP A 53 13.20 2.21 3.64
C ASP A 53 13.63 3.18 2.52
N GLU A 54 14.78 3.84 2.69
CA GLU A 54 15.37 4.68 1.66
C GLU A 54 15.59 3.90 0.37
N TRP A 55 15.18 4.49 -0.75
CA TRP A 55 15.32 3.87 -2.06
C TRP A 55 16.79 3.59 -2.36
N GLN A 56 17.06 2.38 -2.82
CA GLN A 56 18.38 1.96 -3.26
C GLN A 56 18.32 1.57 -4.73
N PRO A 57 19.30 1.97 -5.55
CA PRO A 57 19.38 1.54 -6.95
C PRO A 57 19.30 0.01 -7.06
N PRO A 58 18.23 -0.56 -7.63
CA PRO A 58 18.10 -1.99 -7.72
C PRO A 58 18.83 -2.52 -8.95
N THR A 59 19.11 -3.82 -8.94
CA THR A 59 19.38 -4.59 -10.17
C THR A 59 18.06 -5.15 -10.71
N THR A 60 18.09 -5.82 -11.85
CA THR A 60 16.90 -6.55 -12.34
C THR A 60 16.39 -7.59 -11.34
N LEU A 61 17.27 -8.16 -10.52
CA LEU A 61 16.93 -9.15 -9.51
C LEU A 61 16.29 -8.53 -8.27
N THR A 62 16.73 -7.34 -7.87
CA THR A 62 16.28 -6.64 -6.66
C THR A 62 15.31 -5.50 -6.97
N ALA A 63 14.77 -5.48 -8.19
CA ALA A 63 13.80 -4.51 -8.65
C ALA A 63 12.53 -4.51 -7.78
N TYR A 64 11.97 -3.34 -7.55
CA TYR A 64 10.81 -3.17 -6.67
C TYR A 64 9.55 -3.74 -7.32
N ARG A 65 8.70 -4.36 -6.50
CA ARG A 65 7.41 -4.91 -6.93
C ARG A 65 6.33 -3.86 -6.83
N ARG A 66 5.19 -4.11 -7.48
CA ARG A 66 4.02 -3.26 -7.32
C ARG A 66 3.59 -3.26 -5.86
N GLY A 67 3.39 -2.07 -5.30
CA GLY A 67 2.99 -1.87 -3.92
C GLY A 67 4.15 -1.67 -2.94
N ASP A 68 5.38 -2.01 -3.30
CA ASP A 68 6.55 -1.70 -2.49
C ASP A 68 6.63 -0.18 -2.24
N ALA A 69 6.95 0.20 -1.01
CA ALA A 69 7.06 1.59 -0.60
C ALA A 69 8.48 1.91 -0.14
N VAL A 70 8.98 3.08 -0.51
CA VAL A 70 10.32 3.57 -0.20
C VAL A 70 10.31 5.06 0.07
N THR A 71 11.25 5.56 0.85
CA THR A 71 11.55 7.00 0.93
C THR A 71 12.56 7.39 -0.14
N HIS A 72 12.45 8.60 -0.67
CA HIS A 72 13.44 9.20 -1.56
C HIS A 72 13.29 10.71 -1.51
N ASP A 73 14.37 11.42 -1.16
CA ASP A 73 14.38 12.87 -0.93
C ASP A 73 13.33 13.34 0.11
N GLY A 74 13.16 12.58 1.21
CA GLY A 74 12.22 12.90 2.29
C GLY A 74 10.74 12.69 1.94
N VAL A 75 10.48 12.00 0.83
CA VAL A 75 9.14 11.73 0.31
C VAL A 75 8.91 10.23 0.25
N LEU A 76 7.75 9.77 0.72
CA LEU A 76 7.29 8.40 0.59
C LEU A 76 6.70 8.16 -0.80
N TRP A 77 7.21 7.13 -1.47
CA TRP A 77 6.80 6.70 -2.79
C TRP A 77 6.36 5.24 -2.77
N ARG A 78 5.41 4.91 -3.64
CA ARG A 78 4.97 3.53 -3.87
C ARG A 78 5.13 3.13 -5.32
N SER A 79 5.71 1.97 -5.56
CA SER A 79 5.85 1.43 -6.91
C SER A 79 4.49 0.98 -7.44
N LEU A 80 4.20 1.31 -8.70
CA LEU A 80 2.97 0.99 -9.41
C LEU A 80 3.14 -0.19 -10.37
N VAL A 81 4.36 -0.66 -10.56
CA VAL A 81 4.71 -1.73 -11.50
C VAL A 81 5.60 -2.76 -10.84
N ASP A 82 5.56 -3.99 -11.34
CA ASP A 82 6.49 -5.03 -10.95
C ASP A 82 7.80 -4.88 -11.71
N GLY A 83 8.92 -5.15 -11.03
CA GLY A 83 10.25 -5.01 -11.63
C GLY A 83 10.66 -3.55 -11.85
N ASN A 84 10.20 -2.64 -10.99
CA ASN A 84 10.56 -1.23 -11.09
C ASN A 84 12.03 -1.00 -10.72
N VAL A 85 12.81 -0.57 -11.70
CA VAL A 85 14.24 -0.25 -11.57
C VAL A 85 14.52 1.26 -11.60
N TRP A 86 13.52 2.07 -11.91
CA TRP A 86 13.70 3.52 -12.01
C TRP A 86 13.64 4.16 -10.63
N ALA A 87 14.37 5.26 -10.45
CA ALA A 87 14.29 6.05 -9.23
C ALA A 87 12.88 6.66 -9.04
N PRO A 88 12.43 6.88 -7.79
CA PRO A 88 11.23 7.62 -7.51
C PRO A 88 11.20 8.99 -8.19
N GLY A 89 10.02 9.40 -8.66
CA GLY A 89 9.84 10.61 -9.47
C GLY A 89 10.13 10.45 -10.97
N VAL A 90 10.77 9.37 -11.42
CA VAL A 90 11.01 9.12 -12.86
C VAL A 90 9.80 8.46 -13.53
N GLY A 91 9.50 7.22 -13.16
CA GLY A 91 8.43 6.44 -13.80
C GLY A 91 8.02 5.24 -12.97
N GLY A 92 6.73 4.90 -13.01
CA GLY A 92 6.19 3.76 -12.27
C GLY A 92 6.06 3.99 -10.76
N TRP A 93 6.10 5.23 -10.27
CA TRP A 93 5.96 5.56 -8.85
C TRP A 93 4.76 6.49 -8.59
N ARG A 94 4.15 6.34 -7.41
CA ARG A 94 3.14 7.25 -6.85
C ARG A 94 3.70 7.90 -5.60
N GLN A 95 3.69 9.23 -5.58
CA GLN A 95 3.99 9.99 -4.37
C GLN A 95 2.82 9.82 -3.40
N LEU A 96 3.10 9.40 -2.17
CA LEU A 96 2.10 9.24 -1.11
C LEU A 96 2.10 10.42 -0.13
N GLY A 97 3.27 10.99 0.15
CA GLY A 97 3.41 12.09 1.10
C GLY A 97 4.84 12.32 1.53
N GLY A 98 5.07 13.26 2.44
CA GLY A 98 6.35 13.43 3.13
C GLY A 98 6.53 12.39 4.25
N GLU A 99 7.77 12.21 4.70
CA GLU A 99 8.09 11.38 5.89
C GLU A 99 7.39 11.87 7.17
N ASP A 100 7.00 13.15 7.21
CA ASP A 100 6.22 13.78 8.27
C ASP A 100 4.74 13.35 8.29
N GLY A 101 4.33 12.48 7.35
CA GLY A 101 2.96 12.04 7.18
C GLY A 101 2.09 13.03 6.41
N THR A 102 2.65 14.13 5.89
CA THR A 102 1.90 15.09 5.08
C THR A 102 1.52 14.44 3.74
N PRO A 103 0.23 14.29 3.42
CA PRO A 103 -0.18 13.61 2.18
C PRO A 103 0.23 14.37 0.92
N ALA A 104 0.45 13.65 -0.18
CA ALA A 104 0.75 14.27 -1.46
C ALA A 104 -0.47 15.01 -2.06
N PRO A 105 -0.28 16.06 -2.88
CA PRO A 105 -1.37 16.65 -3.64
C PRO A 105 -2.06 15.61 -4.54
N TRP A 106 -3.39 15.65 -4.61
CA TRP A 106 -4.15 14.80 -5.51
C TRP A 106 -3.74 15.05 -6.96
N ARG A 107 -3.63 13.98 -7.74
CA ARG A 107 -3.34 13.99 -9.17
C ARG A 107 -4.29 13.03 -9.86
N GLN A 108 -4.87 13.47 -10.97
CA GLN A 108 -5.75 12.66 -11.80
C GLN A 108 -5.07 11.36 -12.19
N PRO A 109 -5.60 10.19 -11.79
CA PRO A 109 -5.07 8.92 -12.25
C PRO A 109 -5.27 8.75 -13.75
N SER A 110 -4.30 8.10 -14.40
CA SER A 110 -4.35 7.69 -15.81
C SER A 110 -5.20 6.43 -16.02
N GLY A 111 -5.44 5.65 -14.95
CA GLY A 111 -6.28 4.47 -14.94
C GLY A 111 -6.13 3.67 -13.64
N ALA A 112 -6.42 2.38 -13.70
CA ALA A 112 -6.41 1.50 -12.53
C ALA A 112 -5.01 1.24 -11.92
N ILE A 113 -3.94 1.48 -12.69
CA ILE A 113 -2.57 1.25 -12.20
C ILE A 113 -2.22 2.27 -11.10
N ASP A 114 -2.76 3.47 -11.21
CA ASP A 114 -2.33 4.63 -10.44
C ASP A 114 -3.48 5.34 -9.71
N SER A 115 -4.61 4.64 -9.61
CA SER A 115 -5.75 4.99 -8.77
C SER A 115 -5.42 4.91 -7.28
N TYR A 116 -6.16 5.68 -6.48
CA TYR A 116 -6.04 5.68 -5.03
C TYR A 116 -6.76 4.47 -4.42
N ARG A 117 -6.13 3.82 -3.43
CA ARG A 117 -6.75 2.74 -2.66
C ARG A 117 -7.52 3.29 -1.47
N ILE A 118 -8.35 2.47 -0.85
CA ILE A 118 -9.02 2.80 0.42
C ILE A 118 -7.97 3.24 1.46
N GLY A 119 -8.27 4.32 2.19
CA GLY A 119 -7.44 4.83 3.27
C GLY A 119 -6.32 5.77 2.80
N GLU A 120 -5.99 5.81 1.50
CA GLU A 120 -5.00 6.76 1.00
C GLU A 120 -5.46 8.20 1.15
N GLN A 121 -4.54 9.04 1.61
CA GLN A 121 -4.81 10.45 1.84
C GLN A 121 -4.17 11.29 0.73
N VAL A 122 -4.83 12.40 0.40
CA VAL A 122 -4.34 13.38 -0.57
C VAL A 122 -4.68 14.79 -0.11
N ILE A 123 -3.92 15.78 -0.58
CA ILE A 123 -4.29 17.19 -0.46
C ILE A 123 -5.10 17.60 -1.70
N TRP A 124 -6.32 18.08 -1.49
CA TRP A 124 -7.17 18.69 -2.52
C TRP A 124 -7.69 20.03 -2.01
N GLN A 125 -7.41 21.12 -2.76
CA GLN A 125 -7.81 22.48 -2.41
C GLN A 125 -7.43 22.90 -0.97
N GLY A 126 -6.24 22.49 -0.52
CA GLY A 126 -5.70 22.81 0.80
C GLY A 126 -6.27 21.98 1.95
N GLN A 127 -7.14 21.02 1.67
CA GLN A 127 -7.73 20.11 2.65
C GLN A 127 -7.24 18.68 2.40
N VAL A 128 -7.15 17.89 3.48
CA VAL A 128 -6.76 16.48 3.38
C VAL A 128 -8.01 15.63 3.18
N TYR A 129 -8.01 14.78 2.16
CA TYR A 129 -9.08 13.83 1.90
C TYR A 129 -8.56 12.41 1.94
N ARG A 130 -9.32 11.49 2.53
CA ARG A 130 -9.07 10.05 2.56
C ARG A 130 -9.97 9.34 1.56
N SER A 131 -9.41 8.49 0.71
CA SER A 131 -10.20 7.69 -0.23
C SER A 131 -11.00 6.62 0.52
N LEU A 132 -12.28 6.49 0.19
CA LEU A 132 -13.22 5.53 0.77
C LEU A 132 -13.44 4.29 -0.11
N ILE A 133 -13.01 4.36 -1.36
CA ILE A 133 -13.19 3.29 -2.36
C ILE A 133 -11.84 2.84 -2.90
N ASP A 134 -11.77 1.57 -3.27
CA ASP A 134 -10.60 1.05 -3.97
C ASP A 134 -10.66 1.43 -5.45
N ALA A 135 -9.48 1.47 -6.08
CA ALA A 135 -9.33 1.92 -7.46
C ALA A 135 -9.98 3.30 -7.75
N ASN A 136 -9.90 4.23 -6.79
CA ASN A 136 -10.49 5.56 -6.91
C ASN A 136 -9.74 6.42 -7.93
N VAL A 137 -10.42 6.75 -9.03
CA VAL A 137 -9.90 7.59 -10.13
C VAL A 137 -10.49 8.99 -10.16
N TRP A 138 -11.42 9.30 -9.26
CA TRP A 138 -12.16 10.56 -9.26
C TRP A 138 -11.59 11.53 -8.22
N SER A 139 -11.72 12.83 -8.48
CA SER A 139 -11.38 13.86 -7.48
C SER A 139 -12.44 13.92 -6.37
N PRO A 140 -12.12 14.52 -5.20
CA PRO A 140 -13.10 14.79 -4.16
C PRO A 140 -14.31 15.60 -4.65
N GLU A 141 -14.13 16.48 -5.64
CA GLU A 141 -15.24 17.21 -6.26
C GLU A 141 -16.04 16.36 -7.26
N GLY A 142 -15.36 15.56 -8.08
CA GLY A 142 -16.00 14.75 -9.13
C GLY A 142 -16.75 13.54 -8.61
N HIS A 143 -16.37 13.02 -7.44
CA HIS A 143 -17.07 11.93 -6.76
C HIS A 143 -16.94 12.06 -5.23
N PRO A 144 -17.68 12.98 -4.59
CA PRO A 144 -17.55 13.26 -3.15
C PRO A 144 -17.76 12.03 -2.27
N HIS A 145 -18.65 11.10 -2.66
CA HIS A 145 -18.89 9.86 -1.91
C HIS A 145 -17.71 8.89 -1.92
N GLY A 146 -16.72 9.09 -2.80
CA GLY A 146 -15.48 8.33 -2.81
C GLY A 146 -14.42 8.86 -1.84
N TRP A 147 -14.68 9.97 -1.14
CA TRP A 147 -13.71 10.66 -0.32
C TRP A 147 -14.31 11.11 1.02
N GLU A 148 -13.51 11.06 2.07
CA GLU A 148 -13.81 11.61 3.39
C GLU A 148 -12.87 12.78 3.66
N LEU A 149 -13.40 13.91 4.10
CA LEU A 149 -12.57 15.03 4.57
C LEU A 149 -11.93 14.65 5.92
N VAL A 150 -10.61 14.74 6.02
CA VAL A 150 -9.87 14.49 7.25
C VAL A 150 -9.67 15.82 7.98
N ASP A 151 -10.46 16.05 9.03
CA ASP A 151 -10.28 17.21 9.90
C ASP A 151 -8.99 17.05 10.72
N GLN A 152 -8.07 18.03 10.65
CA GLN A 152 -6.81 18.04 11.40
C GLN A 152 -6.98 18.25 12.93
N GLN A 153 -8.18 18.03 13.48
CA GLN A 153 -8.46 18.10 14.93
C GLN A 153 -8.39 16.74 15.65
N GLY A 154 -7.89 15.69 15.00
CA GLY A 154 -7.85 14.34 15.59
C GLY A 154 -6.68 13.50 15.12
N THR A 155 -5.45 14.00 15.26
CA THR A 155 -4.28 13.11 15.32
C THR A 155 -4.18 12.55 16.73
N GLU A 156 -4.82 11.41 16.97
CA GLU A 156 -4.22 10.36 17.79
C GLU A 156 -4.29 9.03 17.03
N PRO A 157 -3.22 8.22 17.04
CA PRO A 157 -3.23 6.93 16.40
C PRO A 157 -4.27 6.04 17.08
N SER A 158 -5.05 5.33 16.28
CA SER A 158 -5.85 4.20 16.71
C SER A 158 -4.93 3.09 17.23
N GLU A 159 -4.41 3.23 18.45
CA GLU A 159 -3.94 2.10 19.24
C GLU A 159 -5.17 1.33 19.75
N GLU A 160 -5.05 0.00 19.75
CA GLU A 160 -5.94 -0.91 20.46
C GLU A 160 -6.36 -0.33 21.82
N PRO A 161 -7.64 -0.43 22.22
CA PRO A 161 -8.15 0.27 23.38
C PRO A 161 -7.38 -0.15 24.64
N PRO A 162 -6.73 0.78 25.38
CA PRO A 162 -6.20 0.45 26.68
C PRO A 162 -7.37 0.12 27.62
N ALA A 163 -7.22 -0.96 28.36
CA ALA A 163 -8.13 -1.35 29.41
C ALA A 163 -8.32 -0.20 30.40
N SER A 164 -9.58 0.23 30.50
CA SER A 164 -10.31 0.83 31.63
C SER A 164 -9.50 1.44 32.79
N GLU A 165 -9.69 2.75 33.05
CA GLU A 165 -10.16 3.33 34.33
C GLU A 165 -10.43 4.87 34.20
N PRO A 166 -11.25 5.49 35.07
CA PRO A 166 -12.56 6.02 34.66
C PRO A 166 -12.54 7.51 34.26
N ALA A 167 -13.07 7.80 33.07
CA ALA A 167 -13.47 9.13 32.66
C ALA A 167 -14.88 9.45 33.17
N THR A 168 -15.05 10.64 33.73
CA THR A 168 -16.36 11.28 33.91
C THR A 168 -17.11 11.25 32.57
N PRO A 169 -18.31 10.67 32.47
CA PRO A 169 -18.92 10.41 31.17
C PRO A 169 -19.41 11.72 30.54
N THR A 170 -18.62 12.28 29.63
CA THR A 170 -19.10 13.33 28.72
C THR A 170 -20.00 12.67 27.68
N VAL A 171 -21.30 12.69 27.94
CA VAL A 171 -22.31 12.15 27.03
C VAL A 171 -22.42 13.05 25.79
N ALA A 172 -22.25 12.48 24.60
CA ALA A 172 -22.26 13.20 23.33
C ALA A 172 -23.62 13.88 23.04
N VAL A 173 -23.61 14.99 22.31
CA VAL A 173 -24.84 15.67 21.85
C VAL A 173 -25.54 14.83 20.79
N TRP A 174 -26.87 14.74 20.82
CA TRP A 174 -27.66 14.01 19.84
C TRP A 174 -27.42 14.54 18.43
N LYS A 175 -27.29 13.61 17.46
CA LYS A 175 -27.19 13.90 16.02
C LYS A 175 -28.26 13.09 15.29
N GLN A 176 -28.92 13.70 14.31
CA GLN A 176 -29.91 13.02 13.48
C GLN A 176 -29.26 11.89 12.68
N PRO A 177 -29.67 10.62 12.85
CA PRO A 177 -29.17 9.52 12.03
C PRO A 177 -29.64 9.64 10.58
N ALA A 178 -28.79 9.23 9.64
CA ALA A 178 -29.06 9.15 8.21
C ALA A 178 -29.85 7.87 7.85
N GLY A 179 -29.85 6.84 8.70
CA GLY A 179 -30.63 5.62 8.52
C GLY A 179 -30.35 4.57 9.60
N GLY A 180 -30.58 3.29 9.28
CA GLY A 180 -30.41 2.20 10.26
C GLY A 180 -28.95 1.88 10.62
N HIS A 181 -27.97 2.35 9.83
CA HIS A 181 -26.54 2.05 10.03
C HIS A 181 -25.88 2.95 11.08
N ASP A 182 -26.50 4.08 11.41
CA ASP A 182 -26.04 5.07 12.38
C ASP A 182 -27.14 5.41 13.41
N ALA A 183 -28.17 4.58 13.50
CA ALA A 183 -29.25 4.72 14.46
C ALA A 183 -28.81 4.33 15.88
N TYR A 184 -29.35 5.01 16.88
CA TYR A 184 -29.03 4.76 18.29
C TYR A 184 -29.61 3.42 18.75
N GLN A 185 -28.86 2.65 19.52
CA GLN A 185 -29.34 1.41 20.13
C GLN A 185 -30.06 1.70 21.45
N LYS A 186 -30.77 0.70 21.97
CA LYS A 186 -31.40 0.83 23.28
C LYS A 186 -30.33 0.95 24.38
N GLY A 187 -30.47 1.96 25.24
CA GLY A 187 -29.52 2.29 26.31
C GLY A 187 -28.50 3.36 25.94
N ASP A 188 -28.41 3.76 24.66
CA ASP A 188 -27.55 4.86 24.24
C ASP A 188 -27.98 6.17 24.91
N ARG A 189 -26.98 6.97 25.31
CA ARG A 189 -27.23 8.25 25.98
C ARG A 189 -26.74 9.41 25.15
N VAL A 190 -27.54 10.47 25.12
CA VAL A 190 -27.22 11.71 24.41
C VAL A 190 -27.63 12.93 25.22
N THR A 191 -26.97 14.06 24.98
CA THR A 191 -27.46 15.37 25.43
C THR A 191 -28.26 16.03 24.31
N HIS A 192 -29.46 16.53 24.63
CA HIS A 192 -30.31 17.27 23.68
C HIS A 192 -31.13 18.32 24.43
N ALA A 193 -31.02 19.58 24.00
CA ALA A 193 -31.59 20.75 24.67
C ALA A 193 -31.21 20.82 26.17
N ASP A 194 -29.89 20.70 26.45
CA ASP A 194 -29.28 20.75 27.79
C ASP A 194 -29.79 19.70 28.80
N LYS A 195 -30.44 18.65 28.30
CA LYS A 195 -30.92 17.51 29.10
C LYS A 195 -30.27 16.23 28.63
N LEU A 196 -30.08 15.30 29.57
CA LEU A 196 -29.60 13.96 29.29
C LEU A 196 -30.79 13.06 28.93
N TRP A 197 -30.63 12.26 27.89
CA TRP A 197 -31.64 11.32 27.41
C TRP A 197 -31.04 9.94 27.22
N GLU A 198 -31.82 8.89 27.48
CA GLU A 198 -31.47 7.50 27.21
C GLU A 198 -32.45 6.89 26.20
N SER A 199 -31.93 6.24 25.16
CA SER A 199 -32.73 5.60 24.12
C SER A 199 -33.40 4.35 24.69
N THR A 200 -34.71 4.21 24.47
CA THR A 200 -35.51 3.05 24.90
C THR A 200 -35.88 2.13 23.74
N ALA A 201 -35.50 2.48 22.51
CA ALA A 201 -35.78 1.74 21.28
C ALA A 201 -34.49 1.30 20.58
N GLU A 202 -34.52 0.12 19.95
CA GLU A 202 -33.46 -0.34 19.05
C GLU A 202 -33.53 0.42 17.72
N ALA A 203 -32.37 0.69 17.11
CA ALA A 203 -32.26 1.44 15.86
C ALA A 203 -33.08 2.75 15.85
N ASN A 204 -32.98 3.52 16.94
CA ASN A 204 -33.68 4.77 17.15
C ASN A 204 -33.08 5.91 16.32
N VAL A 205 -33.88 6.40 15.36
CA VAL A 205 -33.54 7.52 14.46
C VAL A 205 -34.26 8.83 14.82
N TRP A 206 -35.12 8.82 15.84
CA TRP A 206 -35.91 9.99 16.22
C TRP A 206 -35.17 10.86 17.24
N ALA A 207 -35.44 12.16 17.24
CA ALA A 207 -34.86 13.08 18.22
C ALA A 207 -35.43 12.85 19.64
N PRO A 208 -34.66 13.14 20.71
CA PRO A 208 -35.18 13.11 22.07
C PRO A 208 -36.37 14.05 22.27
N GLY A 209 -37.41 13.52 22.90
CA GLY A 209 -38.72 14.18 23.01
C GLY A 209 -39.73 13.83 21.92
N VAL A 210 -39.34 13.08 20.88
CA VAL A 210 -40.25 12.58 19.83
C VAL A 210 -40.70 11.15 20.12
N TYR A 211 -39.77 10.19 20.06
CA TYR A 211 -40.06 8.76 20.26
C TYR A 211 -38.82 8.03 20.74
N GLY A 212 -39.00 7.01 21.60
CA GLY A 212 -37.92 6.08 21.96
C GLY A 212 -36.84 6.68 22.87
N TRP A 213 -37.14 7.74 23.63
CA TRP A 213 -36.20 8.34 24.60
C TRP A 213 -36.86 8.56 25.95
N VAL A 214 -36.09 8.45 27.03
CA VAL A 214 -36.46 8.88 28.39
C VAL A 214 -35.46 9.93 28.88
N ALA A 215 -35.95 11.03 29.47
CA ALA A 215 -35.09 12.03 30.08
C ALA A 215 -34.56 11.51 31.43
N LEU A 216 -33.27 11.73 31.69
CA LEU A 216 -32.60 11.42 32.95
C LEU A 216 -32.47 12.67 33.84
#